data_AF-A0A0C1Y6S9-F1
#
_entry.id   AF-A0A0C1Y6S9-F1
#
_cell.length_a   1.000
_cell.length_b   1.000
_cell.length_c   1.000
_cell.angle_alpha   90.00
_cell.angle_beta   90.00
_cell.angle_gamma   90.00
#
_symmetry.space_group_name_H-M   'P 1'
#
loop_
_entity.id
_entity.type
_entity.pdbx_description
1 polymer ?
#
loop_
_entity_poly.entity_id
_entity_poly.type
_entity_poly.pdbx_seq_one_letter_code
_entity_poly.pdbx_strand_id
1 'polypeptide(L)'
;MTTVSPHSAALEPFDFDREVYEMARDGAPRLFAVVEEYMVGTEDADAVVVAWGIAFEGGKSEVRPLEGNRRWTLRAPENAMRFFGRTEDRTARLVWIDRPESNGRSEAVA
;
A
#
# COMPACT_ATOMS: atom_id res chain seq x y z
N MET A 1 8.42 -54.78 27.78
CA MET A 1 8.45 -53.47 28.46
C MET A 1 9.34 -52.55 27.63
N THR A 2 8.75 -51.73 26.78
CA THR A 2 9.49 -50.80 25.91
C THR A 2 9.27 -49.40 26.46
N THR A 3 10.31 -48.82 27.03
CA THR A 3 10.33 -47.43 27.48
C THR A 3 10.46 -46.56 26.24
N VAL A 4 9.48 -45.67 26.02
CA VAL A 4 9.54 -44.63 25.00
C VAL A 4 9.97 -43.36 25.73
N SER A 5 11.22 -42.96 25.55
CA SER A 5 11.71 -41.67 26.00
C SER A 5 10.89 -40.57 25.33
N PRO A 6 10.41 -39.54 26.07
CA PRO A 6 9.73 -38.44 25.44
C PRO A 6 10.74 -37.69 24.57
N HIS A 7 10.48 -37.66 23.26
CA HIS A 7 11.18 -36.79 22.34
C HIS A 7 10.75 -35.36 22.69
N SER A 8 11.50 -34.71 23.56
CA SER A 8 11.37 -33.27 23.80
C SER A 8 11.83 -32.58 22.52
N ALA A 9 10.88 -32.35 21.61
CA ALA A 9 11.05 -31.37 20.56
C ALA A 9 11.29 -30.04 21.30
N ALA A 10 12.53 -29.57 21.33
CA ALA A 10 12.83 -28.22 21.77
C ALA A 10 12.00 -27.30 20.87
N LEU A 11 10.93 -26.73 21.45
CA LEU A 11 10.17 -25.68 20.79
C LEU A 11 11.18 -24.58 20.48
N GLU A 12 11.36 -24.26 19.20
CA GLU A 12 12.04 -23.04 18.80
C GLU A 12 11.55 -21.91 19.72
N PRO A 13 12.45 -21.11 20.33
CA PRO A 13 12.05 -20.03 21.21
C PRO A 13 11.03 -19.16 20.50
N PHE A 14 9.91 -18.89 21.17
CA PHE A 14 8.91 -17.98 20.65
C PHE A 14 9.54 -16.58 20.46
N ASP A 15 9.73 -16.22 19.21
CA ASP A 15 10.25 -14.92 18.80
C ASP A 15 9.07 -13.96 18.63
N PHE A 16 8.74 -13.27 19.73
CA PHE A 16 7.63 -12.32 19.79
C PHE A 16 7.83 -11.15 18.81
N ASP A 17 9.05 -10.67 18.64
CA ASP A 17 9.34 -9.54 17.74
C ASP A 17 9.07 -9.93 16.29
N ARG A 18 9.44 -11.16 15.91
CA ARG A 18 9.07 -11.72 14.60
C ARG A 18 7.55 -11.84 14.44
N GLU A 19 6.83 -12.34 15.44
CA GLU A 19 5.37 -12.46 15.33
C GLU A 19 4.69 -11.10 15.19
N VAL A 20 5.12 -10.10 15.96
CA VAL A 20 4.62 -8.72 15.85
C VAL A 20 4.91 -8.14 14.46
N TYR A 21 6.11 -8.40 13.92
CA TYR A 21 6.46 -7.95 12.57
C TYR A 21 5.57 -8.59 11.50
N GLU A 22 5.37 -9.91 11.52
CA GLU A 22 4.53 -10.61 10.55
C GLU A 22 3.07 -10.15 10.64
N MET A 23 2.52 -10.02 11.86
CA MET A 23 1.16 -9.49 12.06
C MET A 23 1.01 -8.07 11.48
N ALA A 24 1.98 -7.19 11.73
CA ALA A 24 1.96 -5.82 11.20
C ALA A 24 2.14 -5.78 9.68
N ARG A 25 2.95 -6.69 9.13
CA ARG A 25 3.20 -6.85 7.70
C ARG A 25 1.95 -7.33 6.98
N ASP A 26 1.28 -8.35 7.52
CA ASP A 26 0.08 -8.96 6.95
C ASP A 26 -1.09 -7.97 6.97
N GLY A 27 -1.23 -7.20 8.05
CA GLY A 27 -2.25 -6.15 8.18
C GLY A 27 -1.86 -4.79 7.60
N ALA A 28 -0.70 -4.67 6.93
CA ALA A 28 -0.20 -3.38 6.47
C ALA A 28 -1.13 -2.79 5.39
N PRO A 29 -1.65 -1.57 5.59
CA PRO A 29 -2.51 -0.96 4.58
C PRO A 29 -1.68 -0.57 3.34
N ARG A 30 -2.32 -0.63 2.17
CA ARG A 30 -1.67 -0.32 0.89
C ARG A 30 -1.74 1.16 0.59
N LEU A 31 -0.62 1.76 0.19
CA LEU A 31 -0.54 3.15 -0.22
C LEU A 31 -0.91 3.29 -1.70
N PHE A 32 -1.64 4.35 -2.06
CA PHE A 32 -1.89 4.73 -3.45
C PHE A 32 -1.83 6.24 -3.63
N ALA A 33 -1.55 6.66 -4.85
CA ALA A 33 -1.67 8.03 -5.32
C ALA A 33 -2.93 8.18 -6.19
N VAL A 34 -3.54 9.36 -6.13
CA VAL A 34 -4.50 9.81 -7.13
C VAL A 34 -3.81 10.83 -8.01
N VAL A 35 -3.79 10.55 -9.31
CA VAL A 35 -3.12 11.34 -10.33
C VAL A 35 -4.17 11.96 -11.23
N GLU A 36 -4.08 13.26 -11.48
CA GLU A 36 -4.80 13.92 -12.58
C GLU A 36 -3.92 13.94 -13.81
N GLU A 37 -4.39 13.36 -14.90
CA GLU A 37 -3.79 13.39 -16.22
C GLU A 37 -4.52 14.47 -17.05
N TYR A 38 -3.78 15.26 -17.82
CA TYR A 38 -4.31 16.30 -18.71
C TYR A 38 -3.65 16.23 -20.09
N MET A 39 -4.38 16.72 -21.10
CA MET A 39 -3.96 16.64 -22.51
C MET A 39 -3.63 15.21 -22.98
N VAL A 40 -4.32 14.22 -22.41
CA VAL A 40 -4.09 12.81 -22.74
C VAL A 40 -4.33 12.56 -24.22
N GLY A 41 -3.34 11.97 -24.90
CA GLY A 41 -3.39 11.67 -26.33
C GLY A 41 -2.76 12.73 -27.25
N THR A 42 -2.15 13.78 -26.67
CA THR A 42 -1.32 14.75 -27.41
C THR A 42 0.16 14.59 -27.07
N GLU A 43 1.03 15.33 -27.77
CA GLU A 43 2.47 15.41 -27.43
C GLU A 43 2.75 16.12 -26.10
N ASP A 44 1.78 16.90 -25.61
CA ASP A 44 1.86 17.67 -24.36
C ASP A 44 1.20 16.93 -23.18
N ALA A 45 0.91 15.63 -23.32
CA ALA A 45 0.30 14.84 -22.26
C ALA A 45 1.15 14.86 -20.98
N ASP A 46 0.53 15.20 -19.85
CA ASP A 46 1.23 15.34 -18.57
C ASP A 46 0.29 15.00 -17.40
N ALA A 47 0.87 14.82 -16.21
CA ALA A 47 0.20 14.27 -15.05
C ALA A 47 0.74 14.81 -13.72
N VAL A 48 -0.17 15.00 -12.76
CA VAL A 48 0.18 15.50 -11.43
C VAL A 48 -0.49 14.69 -10.33
N VAL A 49 0.24 14.38 -9.27
CA VAL A 49 -0.34 13.78 -8.06
C VAL A 49 -1.17 14.86 -7.35
N VAL A 50 -2.46 14.60 -7.16
CA VAL A 50 -3.38 15.54 -6.49
C VAL A 50 -3.78 15.08 -5.10
N ALA A 51 -3.64 13.79 -4.80
CA ALA A 51 -3.95 13.23 -3.50
C ALA A 51 -3.17 11.95 -3.22
N TRP A 52 -3.05 11.63 -1.94
CA TRP A 52 -2.56 10.36 -1.43
C TRP A 52 -3.66 9.63 -0.68
N GLY A 53 -3.66 8.31 -0.75
CA GLY A 53 -4.61 7.48 -0.03
C GLY A 53 -4.00 6.21 0.54
N ILE A 54 -4.63 5.73 1.60
CA ILE A 54 -4.27 4.50 2.29
C ILE A 54 -5.50 3.60 2.26
N ALA A 55 -5.35 2.39 1.72
CA ALA A 55 -6.39 1.37 1.69
C ALA A 55 -6.13 0.34 2.79
N PHE A 56 -7.09 0.22 3.70
CA PHE A 56 -7.08 -0.76 4.78
C PHE A 56 -7.67 -2.08 4.31
N GLU A 57 -7.32 -3.14 5.03
CA GLU A 57 -7.97 -4.44 4.90
C GLU A 57 -9.50 -4.27 5.09
N GLY A 58 -10.30 -4.95 4.25
CA GLY A 58 -11.76 -4.79 4.22
C GLY A 58 -12.27 -3.64 3.33
N GLY A 59 -11.39 -3.00 2.54
CA GLY A 59 -11.76 -2.10 1.43
C GLY A 59 -11.97 -0.63 1.84
N LYS A 60 -12.02 -0.33 3.15
CA LYS A 60 -12.08 1.05 3.63
C LYS A 60 -10.79 1.78 3.23
N SER A 61 -10.93 3.00 2.71
CA SER A 61 -9.79 3.82 2.30
C SER A 61 -9.90 5.23 2.85
N GLU A 62 -8.77 5.81 3.23
CA GLU A 62 -8.67 7.22 3.58
C GLU A 62 -7.88 7.96 2.50
N VAL A 63 -8.39 9.12 2.06
CA VAL A 63 -7.77 9.94 1.02
C VAL A 63 -7.55 11.36 1.53
N ARG A 64 -6.36 11.88 1.28
CA ARG A 64 -5.91 13.23 1.62
C ARG A 64 -5.44 13.94 0.35
N PRO A 65 -6.09 15.05 -0.04
CA PRO A 65 -5.60 15.88 -1.14
C PRO A 65 -4.32 16.60 -0.71
N LEU A 66 -3.45 16.91 -1.68
CA LEU A 66 -2.29 17.77 -1.43
C LEU A 66 -2.70 19.23 -1.20
N GLU A 67 -3.80 19.64 -1.82
CA GLU A 67 -4.36 20.98 -1.65
C GLU A 67 -5.62 20.97 -0.79
N GLY A 68 -5.69 21.93 0.15
CA GLY A 68 -6.77 22.06 1.11
C GLY A 68 -6.65 21.10 2.30
N ASN A 69 -7.65 21.13 3.20
CA ASN A 69 -7.62 20.37 4.46
C ASN A 69 -8.69 19.27 4.56
N ARG A 70 -9.27 18.87 3.42
CA ARG A 70 -10.33 17.84 3.42
C ARG A 70 -9.73 16.46 3.66
N ARG A 71 -10.50 15.58 4.30
CA ARG A 71 -10.21 14.13 4.39
C ARG A 71 -11.45 13.41 3.88
N TRP A 72 -11.24 12.40 3.06
CA TRP A 72 -12.32 11.49 2.68
C TRP A 72 -12.09 10.11 3.27
N THR A 73 -13.16 9.53 3.77
CA THR A 73 -13.22 8.12 4.13
C THR A 73 -14.15 7.45 3.14
N LEU A 74 -13.62 6.50 2.39
CA LEU A 74 -14.28 5.85 1.26
C LEU A 74 -14.42 4.35 1.53
N ARG A 75 -15.42 3.73 0.91
CA ARG A 75 -15.67 2.27 1.00
C ARG A 75 -14.80 1.45 0.05
N ALA A 76 -14.15 2.11 -0.90
CA ALA A 76 -13.23 1.53 -1.86
C ALA A 76 -12.32 2.65 -2.40
N PRO A 77 -11.04 2.36 -2.68
CA PRO A 77 -10.06 3.35 -3.14
C PRO A 77 -10.44 4.00 -4.48
N GLU A 78 -11.10 3.25 -5.37
CA GLU A 78 -11.56 3.71 -6.69
C GLU A 78 -12.57 4.86 -6.60
N ASN A 79 -13.31 4.96 -5.48
CA ASN A 79 -14.26 6.06 -5.27
C ASN A 79 -13.55 7.41 -5.17
N ALA A 80 -12.23 7.45 -4.96
CA ALA A 80 -11.46 8.68 -4.96
C ALA A 80 -11.58 9.41 -6.30
N MET A 81 -11.62 8.67 -7.43
CA MET A 81 -11.75 9.24 -8.78
C MET A 81 -13.05 10.03 -8.96
N ARG A 82 -14.06 9.86 -8.10
CA ARG A 82 -15.28 10.68 -8.15
C ARG A 82 -15.03 12.11 -7.69
N PHE A 83 -13.93 12.40 -6.98
CA PHE A 83 -13.66 13.72 -6.39
C PHE A 83 -12.58 14.52 -7.13
N PHE A 84 -11.85 13.87 -8.04
CA PHE A 84 -10.75 14.43 -8.83
C PHE A 84 -11.04 14.26 -10.33
N GLY A 85 -10.44 15.06 -11.21
CA GLY A 85 -10.58 14.91 -12.66
C GLY A 85 -12.01 15.13 -13.20
N ARG A 86 -12.74 16.13 -12.67
CA ARG A 86 -14.12 16.46 -13.10
C ARG A 86 -14.21 17.52 -14.21
N THR A 87 -13.09 17.96 -14.76
CA THR A 87 -13.05 18.97 -15.83
C THR A 87 -12.93 18.26 -17.18
N GLU A 88 -13.52 18.84 -18.25
CA GLU A 88 -13.63 18.21 -19.58
C GLU A 88 -12.30 17.67 -20.13
N ASP A 89 -11.16 18.26 -19.76
CA ASP A 89 -9.82 17.87 -20.25
C ASP A 89 -8.96 17.12 -19.22
N ARG A 90 -9.53 16.68 -18.09
CA ARG A 90 -8.78 16.02 -17.01
C ARG A 90 -9.38 14.67 -16.67
N THR A 91 -8.52 13.65 -16.60
CA THR A 91 -8.89 12.31 -16.14
C THR A 91 -8.17 11.99 -14.84
N ALA A 92 -8.85 11.36 -13.89
CA ALA A 92 -8.23 10.89 -12.66
C ALA A 92 -7.89 9.39 -12.74
N ARG A 93 -6.69 9.03 -12.30
CA ARG A 93 -6.20 7.65 -12.21
C ARG A 93 -5.73 7.32 -10.80
N LEU A 94 -5.96 6.09 -10.38
CA LEU A 94 -5.40 5.54 -9.17
C LEU A 94 -4.13 4.74 -9.48
N VAL A 95 -3.05 5.03 -8.75
CA VAL A 95 -1.76 4.34 -8.87
C VAL A 95 -1.38 3.72 -7.53
N TRP A 96 -1.30 2.39 -7.46
CA TRP A 96 -0.84 1.68 -6.27
C TRP A 96 0.66 1.81 -6.12
N ILE A 97 1.12 2.14 -4.91
CA ILE A 97 2.54 2.13 -4.57
C ILE A 97 2.79 0.84 -3.79
N ASP A 98 3.29 -0.16 -4.51
CA ASP A 98 3.78 -1.35 -3.84
C ASP A 98 5.02 -0.96 -3.02
N ARG A 99 5.13 -1.56 -1.82
CA ARG A 99 6.32 -1.39 -0.99
C ARG A 99 7.50 -1.83 -1.85
N PRO A 100 8.55 -1.00 -2.05
CA PRO A 100 9.72 -1.46 -2.76
C PRO A 100 10.16 -2.73 -2.06
N GLU A 101 10.25 -3.83 -2.81
CA GLU A 101 10.79 -5.06 -2.27
C GLU A 101 12.12 -4.66 -1.65
N SER A 102 12.30 -4.95 -0.36
CA SER A 102 13.61 -4.83 0.25
C SER A 102 14.45 -5.87 -0.47
N ASN A 103 15.07 -5.47 -1.59
CA ASN A 103 15.95 -6.31 -2.35
C ASN A 103 17.13 -6.57 -1.43
N GLY A 104 17.04 -7.67 -0.68
CA GLY A 104 18.10 -8.24 0.10
C GLY A 104 19.18 -8.70 -0.86
N ARG A 105 19.95 -7.74 -1.37
CA ARG A 105 21.20 -8.01 -2.06
C ARG A 105 22.21 -6.94 -1.67
N SER A 106 22.77 -7.14 -0.47
CA SER A 106 24.15 -6.78 -0.23
C SER A 106 25.00 -7.54 -1.26
N GLU A 107 25.25 -6.93 -2.40
CA GLU A 107 26.40 -7.33 -3.22
C GLU A 107 27.65 -6.81 -2.53
N ALA A 108 28.28 -7.72 -1.79
CA ALA A 108 29.70 -7.67 -1.56
C ALA A 108 30.40 -7.72 -2.92
N VAL A 109 30.98 -6.60 -3.34
CA VAL A 109 32.02 -6.49 -4.37
C VAL A 109 32.85 -5.25 -4.01
N ALA A 110 34.17 -5.23 -4.01
CA ALA A 110 35.23 -6.23 -3.95
C ALA A 110 36.41 -5.51 -3.27
#